data_AF-A0A3D3CNW7-F1
#
_entry.id   AF-A0A3D3CNW7-F1
#
_cell.length_a   1.000
_cell.length_b   1.000
_cell.length_c   1.000
_cell.angle_alpha   90.00
_cell.angle_beta   90.00
_cell.angle_gamma   90.00
#
_symmetry.space_group_name_H-M   'P 1'
#
loop_
_entity.id
_entity.type
_entity.pdbx_description
1 polymer ?
#
loop_
_entity_poly.entity_id
_entity_poly.type
_entity_poly.pdbx_seq_one_letter_code
_entity_poly.pdbx_strand_id
1 'polypeptide(L)' 'MFGYPGGVILNIFDLLYDDKDLKLILTRHEQGAVHAADGYARATGKPGVVLVTSGPGATNTVTGIATASMDSVPLVVIT' A
#
# COMPACT_ATOMS: atom_id res chain seq x y z
N MET A 1 5.35 4.49 3.23
CA MET A 1 4.15 3.65 2.96
C MET A 1 3.49 4.14 1.69
N PHE A 2 2.86 3.24 0.92
CA PHE A 2 2.12 3.58 -0.30
C PHE A 2 0.63 3.46 -0.02
N GLY A 3 -0.19 4.36 -0.54
CA GLY A 3 -1.62 4.24 -0.26
C GLY A 3 -2.54 5.02 -1.19
N TYR A 4 -3.79 4.60 -1.18
CA TYR A 4 -4.89 5.25 -1.88
C TYR A 4 -6.06 5.45 -0.91
N PRO A 5 -6.50 6.70 -0.69
CA PRO A 5 -7.52 7.00 0.31
C PRO A 5 -8.89 6.46 -0.13
N GLY A 6 -9.71 6.10 0.85
CA GLY A 6 -11.11 5.75 0.67
C GLY A 6 -11.89 5.85 1.97
N GLY A 7 -13.23 5.89 1.87
CA GLY A 7 -14.10 6.36 2.95
C GLY A 7 -13.88 5.68 4.31
N VAL A 8 -13.59 4.38 4.34
CA VAL A 8 -13.47 3.61 5.59
C VAL A 8 -12.20 3.95 6.39
N ILE A 9 -11.17 4.48 5.72
CA ILE A 9 -9.85 4.73 6.32
C ILE A 9 -9.43 6.20 6.25
N LEU A 10 -10.34 7.12 5.93
CA LEU A 10 -10.04 8.56 5.83
C LEU A 10 -9.43 9.11 7.12
N ASN A 11 -9.95 8.68 8.27
CA ASN A 11 -9.41 9.05 9.58
C ASN A 11 -7.93 8.65 9.76
N ILE A 12 -7.48 7.53 9.17
CA ILE A 12 -6.07 7.13 9.20
C ILE A 12 -5.26 8.06 8.29
N PHE A 13 -5.77 8.41 7.11
CA PHE A 13 -5.11 9.34 6.21
C PHE A 13 -4.98 10.75 6.80
N ASP A 14 -5.99 11.21 7.56
CA ASP A 14 -5.94 12.49 8.26
C ASP A 14 -4.82 12.50 9.32
N LEU A 15 -4.69 11.44 10.12
CA LEU A 15 -3.60 11.30 11.09
C LEU A 15 -2.22 11.25 10.41
N LEU A 16 -2.12 10.55 9.29
CA LEU A 16 -0.89 10.45 8.50
C LEU A 16 -0.51 11.75 7.80
N TYR A 17 -1.44 12.68 7.62
CA TYR A 17 -1.17 13.98 7.02
C TYR A 17 -0.35 14.88 7.97
N ASP A 18 -0.66 14.79 9.26
CA ASP A 18 0.00 15.57 10.32
C ASP A 18 1.34 14.95 10.76
N ASP A 19 1.48 13.62 10.64
CA ASP A 19 2.72 12.89 10.92
C ASP A 19 3.85 13.27 9.93
N LYS A 20 5.01 13.70 10.46
CA LYS A 20 6.20 14.07 9.67
C LYS A 20 7.25 12.97 9.59
N ASP A 21 7.17 11.97 10.46
CA ASP A 21 8.10 10.85 10.52
C ASP A 21 7.70 9.75 9.52
N LEU A 22 6.40 9.63 9.23
CA LEU A 22 5.89 8.64 8.29
C LEU A 22 5.59 9.24 6.91
N LYS A 23 6.46 8.94 5.93
CA LYS A 23 6.22 9.34 4.53
C LYS A 23 5.14 8.48 3.88
N LEU A 24 3.98 9.07 3.64
CA LEU A 24 2.91 8.52 2.81
C LEU A 24 3.08 8.93 1.34
N ILE A 25 3.18 7.94 0.45
CA ILE A 25 3.21 8.14 -1.00
C ILE A 25 1.81 7.85 -1.54
N LEU A 26 1.10 8.92 -1.93
CA LEU A 26 -0.22 8.81 -2.55
C LEU A 26 -0.08 8.25 -3.96
N THR A 27 -0.72 7.12 -4.22
CA THR A 27 -0.88 6.59 -5.57
C THR A 27 -2.22 7.07 -6.16
N ARG A 28 -2.50 6.69 -7.41
CA ARG A 28 -3.77 6.97 -8.09
C ARG A 28 -4.61 5.74 -8.39
N HIS A 29 -4.15 4.59 -7.91
CA HIS A 29 -4.83 3.31 -8.00
C HIS A 29 -4.20 2.34 -6.97
N GLU A 30 -4.99 1.47 -6.36
CA GLU A 30 -4.52 0.51 -5.35
C GLU A 30 -3.54 -0.49 -5.95
N GLN A 31 -3.82 -0.99 -7.16
CA GLN A 31 -2.86 -1.81 -7.91
C GLN A 31 -1.50 -1.12 -8.07
N GLY A 32 -1.49 0.20 -8.31
CA GLY A 32 -0.25 0.98 -8.38
C GLY A 32 0.44 1.10 -7.03
N ALA A 33 -0.31 1.20 -5.93
CA ALA A 33 0.25 1.19 -4.57
C ALA A 33 0.99 -0.12 -4.27
N VAL A 34 0.37 -1.26 -4.63
CA VAL A 34 0.97 -2.57 -4.36
C VAL A 34 2.22 -2.82 -5.20
N HIS A 35 2.19 -2.49 -6.50
CA HIS A 35 3.38 -2.67 -7.36
C HIS A 35 4.51 -1.72 -6.97
N ALA A 36 4.20 -0.50 -6.51
CA ALA A 36 5.21 0.40 -5.97
C ALA A 36 5.83 -0.13 -4.66
N ALA A 37 5.02 -0.72 -3.78
CA ALA A 37 5.49 -1.35 -2.55
C ALA A 37 6.32 -2.62 -2.82
N ASP A 38 5.92 -3.45 -3.78
CA ASP A 38 6.69 -4.59 -4.27
C ASP A 38 8.05 -4.15 -4.82
N GLY A 39 8.07 -3.15 -5.70
CA GLY A 39 9.32 -2.58 -6.24
C GLY A 39 10.22 -1.98 -5.15
N TYR A 40 9.64 -1.27 -4.17
CA TYR A 40 10.37 -0.77 -3.00
C TYR A 40 11.01 -1.91 -2.21
N ALA A 41 10.27 -2.99 -1.97
CA ALA A 41 10.76 -4.11 -1.19
C ALA A 41 11.93 -4.82 -1.88
N ARG A 42 11.82 -5.03 -3.20
CA ARG A 42 12.93 -5.59 -4.01
C ARG A 42 14.16 -4.69 -4.01
N ALA A 43 13.99 -3.38 -4.14
CA ALA A 43 15.09 -2.43 -4.24
C ALA A 43 15.82 -2.19 -2.91
N THR A 44 15.13 -2.39 -1.78
CA THR A 44 15.66 -2.01 -0.46
C THR A 44 15.89 -3.19 0.48
N GLY A 45 15.31 -4.37 0.20
CA GLY A 45 15.28 -5.50 1.11
C GLY A 45 14.38 -5.29 2.34
N LYS A 46 13.63 -4.18 2.42
CA LYS A 46 12.70 -3.87 3.51
C LYS A 46 11.26 -4.23 3.12
N PRO A 47 10.37 -4.59 4.05
CA PRO A 47 8.97 -4.86 3.72
C PRO A 47 8.28 -3.65 3.05
N GLY A 48 7.59 -3.90 1.94
CA GLY A 48 6.69 -2.94 1.33
C GLY A 48 5.41 -2.84 2.14
N VAL A 49 4.93 -1.61 2.41
CA VAL A 49 3.69 -1.39 3.18
C VAL A 49 2.69 -0.61 2.35
N VAL A 50 1.47 -1.14 2.27
CA VAL A 50 0.35 -0.60 1.51
C VAL A 50 -0.84 -0.34 2.43
N LEU A 51 -1.49 0.82 2.26
CA LEU A 51 -2.72 1.19 2.95
C LEU A 51 -3.82 1.54 1.92
N VAL A 52 -4.91 0.77 1.91
CA VAL A 52 -6.05 0.96 1.00
C VAL A 52 -7.36 0.73 1.74
N THR A 53 -8.47 1.27 1.22
CA THR A 53 -9.79 1.07 1.86
C THR A 53 -10.34 -0.34 1.61
N SER A 54 -11.39 -0.70 2.36
CA SER A 54 -12.18 -1.92 2.13
C SER A 54 -12.90 -1.96 0.77
N GLY A 55 -13.49 -3.11 0.45
CA GLY A 55 -14.29 -3.30 -0.77
C GLY A 55 -13.44 -3.24 -2.04
N PRO A 56 -13.75 -2.37 -3.02
CA PRO A 56 -13.02 -2.31 -4.28
C PRO A 56 -11.54 -1.96 -4.08
N GLY A 57 -11.21 -1.19 -3.05
CA GLY A 57 -9.82 -0.85 -2.73
C GLY A 57 -8.99 -2.08 -2.41
N ALA A 58 -9.51 -2.95 -1.53
CA ALA A 58 -8.89 -4.23 -1.20
C ALA A 58 -8.82 -5.16 -2.42
N THR A 59 -9.88 -5.32 -3.21
CA THR A 59 -9.86 -6.23 -4.37
C THR A 59 -8.88 -5.78 -5.46
N ASN A 60 -8.66 -4.48 -5.62
CA ASN A 60 -7.68 -3.94 -6.57
C ASN A 60 -6.22 -4.25 -6.18
N THR A 61 -5.97 -4.70 -4.94
CA THR A 61 -4.62 -5.12 -4.49
C THR A 61 -4.26 -6.54 -4.88
N VAL A 62 -5.24 -7.39 -5.19
CA VAL A 62 -5.08 -8.84 -5.30
C VAL A 62 -4.02 -9.24 -6.32
N THR A 63 -3.97 -8.58 -7.48
CA THR A 63 -2.95 -8.86 -8.51
C THR A 63 -1.54 -8.62 -7.98
N GLY A 64 -1.30 -7.50 -7.29
CA GLY A 64 0.01 -7.19 -6.74
C GLY A 64 0.40 -8.08 -5.56
N ILE A 65 -0.58 -8.50 -4.74
CA ILE A 65 -0.34 -9.49 -3.66
C ILE A 65 0.07 -10.83 -4.27
N ALA A 66 -0.61 -11.29 -5.32
CA ALA A 66 -0.25 -12.52 -6.01
C ALA A 66 1.16 -12.45 -6.61
N THR A 67 1.52 -11.33 -7.25
CA THR A 67 2.89 -11.09 -7.75
C THR A 67 3.92 -11.17 -6.63
N ALA A 68 3.71 -10.44 -5.53
CA ALA A 68 4.65 -10.45 -4.40
C ALA A 68 4.78 -11.85 -3.78
N SER A 69 3.67 -12.60 -3.67
CA SER A 69 3.68 -13.97 -3.15
C SER A 69 4.43 -14.94 -4.04
N MET A 70 4.27 -14.86 -5.37
CA MET A 70 4.99 -15.73 -6.32
C MET A 70 6.49 -15.45 -6.32
N ASP A 71 6.87 -14.20 -6.12
CA ASP A 71 8.28 -13.77 -6.15
C ASP A 71 8.93 -13.72 -4.76
N SER A 72 8.23 -14.18 -3.72
CA SER A 72 8.69 -14.16 -2.32
C SER A 72 9.12 -12.77 -1.83
N VAL A 73 8.40 -11.73 -2.25
CA VAL A 73 8.65 -10.34 -1.86
C VAL A 73 7.95 -10.01 -0.54
N PRO A 74 8.65 -9.44 0.47
CA PRO A 74 8.03 -9.07 1.73
C PRO A 74 7.08 -7.88 1.55
N LEU A 75 5.79 -8.11 1.75
CA LEU A 75 4.72 -7.14 1.55
C LEU A 75 3.69 -7.22 2.68
N VAL A 76 3.25 -6.06 3.16
CA VAL A 76 2.15 -5.91 4.12
C VAL A 76 1.08 -5.01 3.53
N VAL A 77 -0.17 -5.49 3.48
CA VAL A 77 -1.33 -4.73 2.98
C VAL A 77 -2.34 -4.56 4.11
N ILE A 78 -2.68 -3.31 4.41
CA ILE A 78 -3.66 -2.91 5.43
C ILE A 78 -4.92 -2.43 4.70
N THR A 79 -6.07 -3.00 5.06
CA THR A 79 -7.39 -2.76 4.41
C THR A 79 -8.47 -2.35 5.39
#